data_AF-A0A929D639-F1
#
_entry.id   AF-A0A929D639-F1
#
_cell.length_a   1.000
_cell.length_b   1.000
_cell.length_c   1.000
_cell.angle_alpha   90.00
_cell.angle_beta   90.00
_cell.angle_gamma   90.00
#
_symmetry.space_group_name_H-M   'P 1'
#
loop_
_entity.id
_entity.type
_entity.pdbx_description
1 polymer ?
#
loop_
_entity_poly.entity_id
_entity_poly.type
_entity_poly.pdbx_seq_one_letter_code
_entity_poly.pdbx_strand_id
1 'polypeptide(L)'
;MKKIFIIIVLTALSPAVIPSSAVLADENKSTKECYESIEGRTNRDIEPLKSGEPNIKCSTATGAVLLWGDPFDGTIPGDTASFGLEAAPESVFVRPREKNLKYFPCTMCHEEEPGQDLQIMEPHPITMHEDIVKNPMDLQHGKGSIWCFDCHNVKNRDKLIDRKGKEISFNQPVKLCGGCHAGILRDFRDGIHGKRIGMWSRDGKKRWWVCTECHNPHDVEQGDRNSGFAELSPEPAPHLPKGMTNAEHERK
;
A
#
# COMPACT_ATOMS: atom_id res chain seq x y z
N MET A 1 23.32 66.93 -42.75
CA MET A 1 23.47 65.81 -41.80
C MET A 1 22.20 64.98 -41.89
N LYS A 2 22.33 63.70 -42.26
CA LYS A 2 21.24 62.83 -42.76
C LYS A 2 20.25 62.47 -41.65
N LYS A 3 18.95 62.67 -41.90
CA LYS A 3 17.85 62.15 -41.08
C LYS A 3 17.68 60.65 -41.38
N ILE A 4 17.91 59.80 -40.38
CA ILE A 4 17.69 58.35 -40.46
C ILE A 4 16.29 58.07 -39.90
N PHE A 5 15.40 57.61 -40.76
CA PHE A 5 14.11 57.03 -40.38
C PHE A 5 14.36 55.59 -39.89
N ILE A 6 14.07 55.31 -38.63
CA ILE A 6 14.07 53.95 -38.08
C ILE A 6 12.68 53.37 -38.35
N ILE A 7 12.61 52.41 -39.28
CA ILE A 7 11.42 51.59 -39.54
C ILE A 7 11.41 50.48 -38.48
N ILE A 8 10.46 50.53 -37.56
CA ILE A 8 10.20 49.43 -36.62
C ILE A 8 9.41 48.36 -37.37
N VAL A 9 10.09 47.27 -37.75
CA VAL A 9 9.45 46.06 -38.28
C VAL A 9 8.98 45.23 -37.09
N LEU A 10 7.67 45.24 -36.83
CA LEU A 10 7.02 44.42 -35.83
C LEU A 10 6.84 43.00 -36.41
N THR A 11 7.79 42.09 -36.17
CA THR A 11 7.61 40.68 -36.53
C THR A 11 6.70 40.01 -35.49
N ALA A 12 5.48 39.68 -35.91
CA ALA A 12 4.54 38.89 -35.13
C ALA A 12 5.12 37.49 -34.89
N LEU A 13 5.49 37.19 -33.63
CA LEU A 13 5.79 35.83 -33.19
C LEU A 13 4.46 35.07 -33.05
N SER A 14 4.19 34.18 -33.99
CA SER A 14 3.14 33.15 -33.82
C SER A 14 3.55 32.22 -32.67
N PRO A 15 2.66 31.93 -31.70
CA PRO A 15 2.97 30.93 -30.68
C PRO A 15 2.96 29.55 -31.33
N ALA A 16 4.11 28.87 -31.29
CA ALA A 16 4.22 27.46 -31.65
C ALA A 16 3.37 26.64 -30.69
N VAL A 17 2.32 26.00 -31.22
CA VAL A 17 1.50 25.04 -30.50
C VAL A 17 2.36 23.79 -30.30
N ILE A 18 2.86 23.60 -29.08
CA ILE A 18 3.49 22.34 -28.65
C ILE A 18 2.35 21.32 -28.52
N PRO A 19 2.38 20.18 -29.22
CA PRO A 19 1.37 19.15 -29.03
C PRO A 19 1.55 18.56 -27.63
N SER A 20 0.58 18.77 -26.74
CA SER A 20 0.47 18.00 -25.51
C SER A 20 0.43 16.53 -25.89
N SER A 21 1.45 15.78 -25.49
CA SER A 21 1.41 14.33 -25.46
C SER A 21 0.33 13.94 -24.44
N ALA A 22 -0.90 13.78 -24.93
CA ALA A 22 -1.93 13.09 -24.20
C ALA A 22 -1.42 11.68 -23.92
N VAL A 23 -1.18 11.39 -22.65
CA VAL A 23 -1.04 10.04 -22.14
C VAL A 23 -2.22 9.25 -22.67
N LEU A 24 -1.97 8.27 -23.52
CA LEU A 24 -2.98 7.35 -24.00
C LEU A 24 -3.49 6.59 -22.77
N ALA A 25 -4.63 7.01 -22.26
CA ALA A 25 -5.41 6.20 -21.35
C ALA A 25 -5.84 4.96 -22.14
N ASP A 26 -5.50 3.79 -21.61
CA ASP A 26 -5.94 2.51 -22.16
C ASP A 26 -7.47 2.41 -22.03
N GLU A 27 -8.19 2.59 -23.15
CA GLU A 27 -9.65 2.62 -23.21
C GLU A 27 -10.30 1.26 -22.90
N ASN A 28 -9.52 0.23 -22.54
CA ASN A 28 -10.02 -1.13 -22.29
C ASN A 28 -10.06 -1.53 -20.81
N LYS A 29 -9.87 -0.60 -19.87
CA LYS A 29 -10.04 -0.88 -18.42
C LYS A 29 -11.54 -0.86 -18.08
N SER A 30 -12.10 -2.05 -17.84
CA SER A 30 -13.47 -2.25 -17.34
C SER A 30 -13.76 -1.31 -16.16
N THR A 31 -14.75 -0.43 -16.30
CA THR A 31 -15.03 0.75 -15.46
C THR A 31 -15.64 0.44 -14.09
N LYS A 32 -15.46 -0.78 -13.55
CA LYS A 32 -15.92 -1.15 -12.22
C LYS A 32 -14.75 -1.69 -11.40
N GLU A 33 -14.32 -0.90 -10.43
CA GLU A 33 -13.35 -1.29 -9.42
C GLU A 33 -14.07 -1.67 -8.11
N CYS A 34 -13.57 -2.68 -7.41
CA CYS A 34 -13.90 -2.92 -6.00
C CYS A 34 -12.67 -2.63 -5.14
N TYR A 35 -12.82 -2.46 -3.82
CA TYR A 35 -11.68 -2.45 -2.90
C TYR A 35 -11.61 -3.72 -2.04
N GLU A 36 -10.41 -4.21 -1.73
CA GLU A 36 -10.24 -5.41 -0.89
C GLU A 36 -10.32 -5.11 0.62
N SER A 37 -9.80 -3.96 1.05
CA SER A 37 -9.68 -3.60 2.48
C SER A 37 -9.84 -2.11 2.76
N ILE A 38 -9.25 -1.24 1.93
CA ILE A 38 -9.38 0.21 2.02
C ILE A 38 -9.77 0.79 0.67
N GLU A 39 -10.89 1.50 0.64
CA GLU A 39 -11.37 2.24 -0.52
C GLU A 39 -10.32 3.27 -0.99
N GLY A 40 -10.04 3.30 -2.29
CA GLY A 40 -9.06 4.19 -2.91
C GLY A 40 -7.59 3.79 -2.73
N ARG A 41 -7.27 2.76 -1.92
CA ARG A 41 -5.89 2.27 -1.72
C ARG A 41 -5.66 0.82 -2.11
N THR A 42 -6.70 0.00 -2.04
CA THR A 42 -6.65 -1.44 -2.37
C THR A 42 -7.65 -1.79 -3.46
N ASN A 43 -7.83 -0.85 -4.39
CA ASN A 43 -8.72 -1.02 -5.51
C ASN A 43 -8.23 -2.13 -6.44
N ARG A 44 -9.20 -2.84 -7.02
CA ARG A 44 -9.00 -3.95 -7.93
C ARG A 44 -9.99 -3.84 -9.07
N ASP A 45 -9.45 -3.96 -10.27
CA ASP A 45 -10.24 -4.09 -11.47
C ASP A 45 -10.90 -5.46 -11.55
N ILE A 46 -12.14 -5.45 -12.05
CA ILE A 46 -12.82 -6.69 -12.43
C ILE A 46 -12.28 -7.13 -13.78
N GLU A 47 -11.51 -8.21 -13.77
CA GLU A 47 -10.88 -8.82 -14.94
C GLU A 47 -11.34 -10.27 -15.08
N PRO A 48 -11.53 -10.78 -16.30
CA PRO A 48 -11.84 -12.20 -16.50
C PRO A 48 -10.63 -13.07 -16.16
N LEU A 49 -10.86 -14.13 -15.38
CA LEU A 49 -9.89 -15.19 -15.17
C LEU A 49 -9.75 -16.03 -16.45
N LYS A 50 -8.72 -16.89 -16.50
CA LYS A 50 -8.55 -17.87 -17.60
C LYS A 50 -9.77 -18.77 -17.81
N SER A 51 -10.58 -18.97 -16.77
CA SER A 51 -11.84 -19.73 -16.81
C SER A 51 -13.01 -18.95 -17.40
N GLY A 52 -12.87 -17.65 -17.69
CA GLY A 52 -13.91 -16.75 -18.21
C GLY A 52 -14.77 -16.06 -17.15
N GLU A 53 -14.74 -16.55 -15.91
CA GLU A 53 -15.41 -15.91 -14.77
C GLU A 53 -14.64 -14.67 -14.28
N PRO A 54 -15.29 -13.65 -13.69
CA PRO A 54 -14.59 -12.50 -13.14
C PRO A 54 -13.71 -12.89 -11.94
N ASN A 55 -12.54 -12.27 -11.83
CA ASN A 55 -11.59 -12.45 -10.73
C ASN A 55 -12.19 -12.06 -9.38
N ILE A 56 -13.06 -11.06 -9.36
CA ILE A 56 -13.79 -10.57 -8.18
C ILE A 56 -15.22 -10.13 -8.55
N LYS A 57 -16.13 -10.17 -7.58
CA LYS A 57 -17.45 -9.53 -7.67
C LYS A 57 -17.59 -8.53 -6.53
N CYS A 58 -17.96 -7.28 -6.85
CA CYS A 58 -18.16 -6.26 -5.83
C CYS A 58 -19.50 -6.43 -5.12
N SER A 59 -19.53 -6.05 -3.84
CA SER A 59 -20.75 -5.76 -3.10
C SER A 59 -21.42 -4.52 -3.68
N THR A 60 -22.70 -4.61 -4.01
CA THR A 60 -23.49 -3.47 -4.47
C THR A 60 -23.79 -2.46 -3.35
N ALA A 61 -23.67 -2.88 -2.09
CA ALA A 61 -23.94 -2.03 -0.93
C ALA A 61 -22.72 -1.20 -0.50
N THR A 62 -21.52 -1.78 -0.60
CA THR A 62 -20.30 -1.18 -0.04
C THR A 62 -19.21 -0.88 -1.05
N GLY A 63 -19.27 -1.43 -2.27
CA GLY A 63 -18.16 -1.37 -3.24
C GLY A 63 -16.96 -2.25 -2.88
N ALA A 64 -16.99 -2.95 -1.74
CA ALA A 64 -15.94 -3.90 -1.34
C ALA A 64 -16.02 -5.18 -2.18
N VAL A 65 -14.91 -5.94 -2.27
CA VAL A 65 -14.94 -7.30 -2.83
C VAL A 65 -15.82 -8.20 -1.96
N LEU A 66 -16.87 -8.77 -2.57
CA LEU A 66 -17.79 -9.71 -1.92
C LEU A 66 -17.41 -11.16 -2.19
N LEU A 67 -17.01 -11.46 -3.43
CA LEU A 67 -16.62 -12.80 -3.84
C LEU A 67 -15.33 -12.73 -4.65
N TRP A 68 -14.45 -13.70 -4.41
CA TRP A 68 -13.24 -13.94 -5.20
C TRP A 68 -13.47 -15.14 -6.11
N GLY A 69 -13.17 -14.99 -7.40
CA GLY A 69 -13.07 -16.11 -8.34
C GLY A 69 -11.80 -16.92 -8.09
N ASP A 70 -10.65 -16.24 -8.06
CA ASP A 70 -9.39 -16.79 -7.57
C ASP A 70 -8.74 -15.78 -6.59
N PRO A 71 -8.78 -16.04 -5.27
CA PRO A 71 -8.19 -15.15 -4.28
C PRO A 71 -6.66 -15.07 -4.33
N PHE A 72 -6.02 -15.95 -5.10
CA PHE A 72 -4.58 -16.00 -5.25
C PHE A 72 -4.07 -15.35 -6.53
N ASP A 73 -4.96 -14.91 -7.43
CA ASP A 73 -4.61 -14.40 -8.76
C ASP A 73 -3.67 -13.18 -8.69
N GLY A 74 -2.39 -13.33 -9.03
CA GLY A 74 -1.37 -12.26 -8.92
C GLY A 74 -0.80 -12.05 -7.51
N THR A 75 -0.93 -13.05 -6.63
CA THR A 75 -0.25 -13.06 -5.32
C THR A 75 1.14 -13.66 -5.49
N ILE A 76 2.02 -13.35 -4.55
CA ILE A 76 3.34 -13.95 -4.44
C ILE A 76 3.45 -14.71 -3.11
N PRO A 77 4.35 -15.69 -2.98
CA PRO A 77 4.64 -16.31 -1.69
C PRO A 77 4.98 -15.26 -0.63
N GLY A 78 4.36 -15.40 0.54
CA GLY A 78 4.64 -14.61 1.74
C GLY A 78 5.88 -15.11 2.46
N ASP A 79 6.56 -14.23 3.21
CA ASP A 79 7.65 -14.67 4.09
C ASP A 79 7.07 -15.28 5.38
N THR A 80 6.97 -16.60 5.37
CA THR A 80 6.43 -17.42 6.46
C THR A 80 7.31 -17.46 7.70
N ALA A 81 8.62 -17.30 7.55
CA ALA A 81 9.54 -17.22 8.68
C ALA A 81 9.28 -15.96 9.53
N SER A 82 8.93 -14.86 8.88
CA SER A 82 8.60 -13.58 9.53
C SER A 82 7.27 -13.63 10.27
N PHE A 83 6.41 -14.56 9.90
CA PHE A 83 5.21 -14.91 10.65
C PHE A 83 5.50 -15.90 11.78
N GLY A 84 6.74 -16.31 12.06
CA GLY A 84 7.02 -17.35 13.06
C GLY A 84 6.36 -18.70 12.73
N LEU A 85 6.13 -18.97 11.45
CA LEU A 85 5.57 -20.21 10.91
C LEU A 85 6.68 -21.04 10.26
N GLU A 86 7.62 -21.52 11.08
CA GLU A 86 8.78 -22.30 10.63
C GLU A 86 8.39 -23.64 9.96
N ALA A 87 7.17 -24.13 10.20
CA ALA A 87 6.68 -25.42 9.72
C ALA A 87 5.61 -25.36 8.61
N ALA A 88 5.24 -24.18 8.08
CA ALA A 88 4.26 -24.09 6.99
C ALA A 88 4.67 -23.13 5.85
N PRO A 89 5.83 -23.34 5.19
CA PRO A 89 6.47 -22.27 4.45
C PRO A 89 5.92 -21.97 3.05
N GLU A 90 5.08 -22.85 2.47
CA GLU A 90 4.71 -22.77 1.04
C GLU A 90 3.25 -22.40 0.78
N SER A 91 2.49 -22.14 1.85
CA SER A 91 1.04 -22.01 1.75
C SER A 91 0.51 -20.59 1.92
N VAL A 92 1.32 -19.64 2.40
CA VAL A 92 0.89 -18.25 2.59
C VAL A 92 1.25 -17.40 1.40
N PHE A 93 0.28 -16.65 0.89
CA PHE A 93 0.38 -15.78 -0.26
C PHE A 93 -0.03 -14.36 0.12
N VAL A 94 0.73 -13.38 -0.36
CA VAL A 94 0.49 -11.95 -0.14
C VAL A 94 0.40 -11.21 -1.46
N ARG A 95 -0.25 -10.05 -1.47
CA ARG A 95 -0.29 -9.19 -2.65
C ARG A 95 1.01 -8.40 -2.75
N PRO A 96 1.69 -8.41 -3.91
CA PRO A 96 2.82 -7.51 -4.11
C PRO A 96 2.32 -6.06 -4.14
N ARG A 97 3.00 -5.19 -3.39
CA ARG A 97 2.75 -3.75 -3.30
C ARG A 97 3.63 -2.95 -4.24
N GLU A 98 4.87 -3.40 -4.50
CA GLU A 98 5.90 -2.67 -5.26
C GLU A 98 5.36 -2.10 -6.57
N LYS A 99 4.68 -2.91 -7.38
CA LYS A 99 4.11 -2.50 -8.67
C LYS A 99 2.96 -1.47 -8.58
N ASN A 100 2.37 -1.31 -7.41
CA ASN A 100 1.25 -0.40 -7.17
C ASN A 100 1.73 0.91 -6.49
N LEU A 101 3.03 1.04 -6.22
CA LEU A 101 3.62 2.27 -5.72
C LEU A 101 3.83 3.22 -6.90
N LYS A 102 3.27 4.43 -6.80
CA LYS A 102 3.20 5.42 -7.89
C LYS A 102 4.56 5.77 -8.53
N TYR A 103 5.62 5.81 -7.73
CA TYR A 103 6.96 6.21 -8.17
C TYR A 103 7.99 5.08 -8.09
N PHE A 104 7.55 3.82 -8.17
CA PHE A 104 8.46 2.68 -8.14
C PHE A 104 8.90 2.29 -9.58
N PRO A 105 10.18 1.94 -9.82
CA PRO A 105 11.28 1.89 -8.85
C PRO A 105 11.79 3.28 -8.46
N CYS A 106 12.02 3.47 -7.17
CA CYS A 106 12.48 4.71 -6.56
C CYS A 106 13.91 5.05 -6.97
N THR A 107 14.73 4.02 -7.24
CA THR A 107 16.10 4.15 -7.73
C THR A 107 16.22 4.92 -9.05
N MET A 108 15.15 4.98 -9.85
CA MET A 108 15.12 5.77 -11.10
C MET A 108 15.32 7.28 -10.89
N CYS A 109 15.00 7.80 -9.71
CA CYS A 109 15.22 9.20 -9.36
C CYS A 109 16.19 9.37 -8.20
N HIS A 110 16.54 8.29 -7.52
CA HIS A 110 17.34 8.29 -6.31
C HIS A 110 18.57 7.41 -6.46
N GLU A 111 19.33 7.66 -7.52
CA GLU A 111 20.62 7.02 -7.75
C GLU A 111 21.61 7.44 -6.65
N GLU A 112 22.50 6.52 -6.25
CA GLU A 112 23.58 6.83 -5.30
C GLU A 112 24.59 7.76 -5.99
N GLU A 113 24.33 9.07 -5.97
CA GLU A 113 25.27 10.06 -6.45
C GLU A 113 26.36 10.32 -5.38
N PRO A 114 27.65 10.23 -5.72
CA PRO A 114 28.73 10.54 -4.79
C PRO A 114 28.62 11.98 -4.26
N GLY A 115 28.46 12.13 -2.95
CA GLY A 115 28.44 13.44 -2.29
C GLY A 115 27.05 14.05 -2.08
N GLN A 116 25.97 13.36 -2.45
CA GLN A 116 24.68 13.66 -1.83
C GLN A 116 24.75 13.26 -0.35
N ASP A 117 24.34 14.15 0.54
CA ASP A 117 24.16 13.83 1.95
C ASP A 117 22.94 12.90 2.06
N LEU A 118 23.15 11.63 1.71
CA LEU A 118 22.16 10.57 1.79
C LEU A 118 21.77 10.30 3.26
N GLN A 119 22.44 10.94 4.23
CA GLN A 119 22.44 10.53 5.63
C GLN A 119 21.85 11.58 6.58
N ILE A 120 21.03 12.51 6.10
CA ILE A 120 20.26 13.35 7.03
C ILE A 120 19.21 12.46 7.70
N MET A 121 19.58 11.95 8.88
CA MET A 121 18.76 11.06 9.69
C MET A 121 17.83 11.86 10.61
N GLU A 122 18.08 13.15 10.74
CA GLU A 122 17.27 14.08 11.49
C GLU A 122 16.01 14.50 10.71
N PRO A 123 14.88 14.75 11.39
CA PRO A 123 13.71 15.33 10.74
C PRO A 123 13.99 16.67 10.05
N HIS A 124 13.63 16.77 8.77
CA HIS A 124 13.78 17.98 7.97
C HIS A 124 12.66 18.13 6.93
N PRO A 125 12.38 19.35 6.44
CA PRO A 125 11.46 19.54 5.33
C PRO A 125 11.94 18.79 4.07
N ILE A 126 11.00 18.25 3.30
CA ILE A 126 11.23 17.63 1.99
C ILE A 126 10.34 18.32 0.96
N THR A 127 10.81 18.44 -0.27
CA THR A 127 10.11 19.12 -1.37
C THR A 127 9.45 18.16 -2.37
N MET A 128 9.71 16.86 -2.23
CA MET A 128 9.19 15.79 -3.07
C MET A 128 8.45 14.78 -2.19
N HIS A 129 7.54 13.99 -2.78
CA HIS A 129 6.73 12.98 -2.08
C HIS A 129 5.70 13.55 -1.07
N GLU A 130 5.28 14.81 -1.25
CA GLU A 130 4.19 15.43 -0.47
C GLU A 130 2.83 14.72 -0.67
N ASP A 131 2.69 13.91 -1.72
CA ASP A 131 1.54 13.05 -1.94
C ASP A 131 1.55 11.78 -1.06
N ILE A 132 2.68 11.47 -0.43
CA ILE A 132 2.84 10.38 0.54
C ILE A 132 2.61 10.90 1.97
N VAL A 133 3.32 11.97 2.34
CA VAL A 133 3.18 12.66 3.62
C VAL A 133 3.11 14.16 3.35
N LYS A 134 1.93 14.77 3.55
CA LYS A 134 1.67 16.17 3.21
C LYS A 134 2.65 17.15 3.88
N ASN A 135 3.05 16.86 5.11
CA ASN A 135 4.12 17.57 5.80
C ASN A 135 5.02 16.54 6.48
N PRO A 136 6.29 16.37 6.04
CA PRO A 136 7.19 15.36 6.61
C PRO A 136 7.48 15.60 8.10
N MET A 137 7.42 16.86 8.54
CA MET A 137 7.61 17.23 9.95
C MET A 137 6.44 16.77 10.82
N ASP A 138 5.29 16.50 10.20
CA ASP A 138 4.10 15.97 10.86
C ASP A 138 4.04 14.45 10.74
N LEU A 139 5.16 13.74 10.48
CA LEU A 139 5.19 12.28 10.57
C LEU A 139 4.87 11.84 12.01
N GLN A 140 3.61 11.46 12.24
CA GLN A 140 3.11 11.08 13.55
C GLN A 140 3.40 9.59 13.82
N HIS A 141 4.67 9.20 13.90
CA HIS A 141 5.06 7.85 14.29
C HIS A 141 6.08 7.87 15.42
N GLY A 142 5.85 7.05 16.44
CA GLY A 142 6.77 6.94 17.59
C GLY A 142 6.94 8.26 18.33
N LYS A 143 5.90 9.11 18.40
CA LYS A 143 5.96 10.43 19.03
C LYS A 143 7.06 11.33 18.44
N GLY A 144 7.22 11.29 17.12
CA GLY A 144 8.27 12.02 16.39
C GLY A 144 9.68 11.47 16.57
N SER A 145 9.84 10.31 17.23
CA SER A 145 11.15 9.65 17.40
C SER A 145 11.51 8.71 16.25
N ILE A 146 10.65 8.61 15.23
CA ILE A 146 10.86 7.79 14.03
C ILE A 146 10.86 8.70 12.83
N TRP A 147 11.87 8.54 11.98
CA TRP A 147 12.06 9.22 10.73
C TRP A 147 11.89 8.28 9.53
N CYS A 148 11.84 8.84 8.33
CA CYS A 148 11.66 8.11 7.07
C CYS A 148 12.64 6.92 6.94
N PHE A 149 13.90 7.14 7.32
CA PHE A 149 14.99 6.19 7.15
C PHE A 149 15.10 5.13 8.25
N ASP A 150 14.27 5.19 9.29
CA ASP A 150 14.11 4.07 10.22
C ASP A 150 13.36 2.89 9.58
N CYS A 151 12.63 3.18 8.50
CA CYS A 151 11.84 2.22 7.74
C CYS A 151 12.38 2.05 6.31
N HIS A 152 12.78 3.14 5.65
CA HIS A 152 13.26 3.14 4.28
C HIS A 152 14.79 3.03 4.21
N ASN A 153 15.30 2.19 3.33
CA ASN A 153 16.74 2.08 3.15
C ASN A 153 17.26 3.32 2.39
N VAL A 154 18.21 4.01 3.01
CA VAL A 154 18.89 5.20 2.48
C VAL A 154 19.62 4.91 1.16
N LYS A 155 20.31 3.76 1.10
CA LYS A 155 21.17 3.36 -0.01
C LYS A 155 20.38 2.76 -1.16
N ASN A 156 19.38 1.95 -0.80
CA ASN A 156 18.55 1.24 -1.76
C ASN A 156 17.07 1.56 -1.51
N ARG A 157 16.59 2.67 -2.06
CA ARG A 157 15.23 3.17 -1.79
C ARG A 157 14.10 2.30 -2.35
N ASP A 158 14.44 1.29 -3.16
CA ASP A 158 13.52 0.23 -3.56
C ASP A 158 13.27 -0.80 -2.44
N LYS A 159 13.96 -0.65 -1.31
CA LYS A 159 13.86 -1.52 -0.14
C LYS A 159 13.55 -0.73 1.12
N LEU A 160 12.87 -1.42 2.02
CA LEU A 160 12.79 -1.09 3.43
C LEU A 160 14.04 -1.62 4.15
N ILE A 161 14.30 -1.15 5.35
CA ILE A 161 15.40 -1.60 6.19
C ILE A 161 14.89 -1.88 7.60
N ASP A 162 15.33 -2.97 8.22
CA ASP A 162 15.07 -3.19 9.64
C ASP A 162 16.14 -2.52 10.53
N ARG A 163 15.89 -2.53 11.85
CA ARG A 163 16.84 -1.97 12.85
C ARG A 163 18.17 -2.71 12.93
N LYS A 164 18.31 -3.87 12.27
CA LYS A 164 19.56 -4.65 12.17
C LYS A 164 20.27 -4.39 10.83
N GLY A 165 19.76 -3.49 10.00
CA GLY A 165 20.32 -3.15 8.70
C GLY A 165 19.98 -4.12 7.58
N LYS A 166 19.03 -5.05 7.79
CA LYS A 166 18.62 -6.01 6.76
C LYS A 166 17.57 -5.40 5.84
N GLU A 167 17.78 -5.56 4.54
CA GLU A 167 16.82 -5.15 3.53
C GLU A 167 15.53 -5.98 3.56
N ILE A 168 14.41 -5.29 3.39
CA ILE A 168 13.06 -5.85 3.36
C ILE A 168 12.37 -5.35 2.07
N SER A 169 11.73 -6.24 1.33
CA SER A 169 10.88 -5.86 0.19
C SER A 169 9.61 -5.15 0.68
N PHE A 170 9.13 -4.16 -0.07
CA PHE A 170 7.83 -3.52 0.19
C PHE A 170 6.65 -4.50 0.13
N ASN A 171 6.84 -5.69 -0.44
CA ASN A 171 5.83 -6.76 -0.44
C ASN A 171 5.77 -7.53 0.89
N GLN A 172 6.75 -7.35 1.79
CA GLN A 172 6.85 -8.05 3.08
C GLN A 172 6.94 -7.07 4.27
N PRO A 173 6.06 -6.06 4.38
CA PRO A 173 6.16 -5.04 5.42
C PRO A 173 5.99 -5.63 6.83
N VAL A 174 5.41 -6.82 6.96
CA VAL A 174 5.20 -7.51 8.23
C VAL A 174 6.52 -7.76 8.97
N LYS A 175 7.64 -7.97 8.24
CA LYS A 175 8.99 -8.05 8.81
C LYS A 175 9.38 -6.77 9.55
N LEU A 176 9.10 -5.63 8.93
CA LEU A 176 9.46 -4.32 9.44
C LEU A 176 8.57 -3.96 10.64
N CYS A 177 7.26 -4.00 10.43
CA CYS A 177 6.27 -3.62 11.44
C CYS A 177 6.39 -4.50 12.68
N GLY A 178 6.59 -5.81 12.49
CA GLY A 178 6.74 -6.79 13.56
C GLY A 178 7.98 -6.59 14.44
N GLY A 179 9.01 -5.90 13.94
CA GLY A 179 10.23 -5.59 14.70
C GLY A 179 9.98 -4.69 15.91
N CYS A 180 8.97 -3.81 15.83
CA CYS A 180 8.55 -2.93 16.94
C CYS A 180 7.18 -3.33 17.52
N HIS A 181 6.26 -3.83 16.70
CA HIS A 181 4.90 -4.20 17.09
C HIS A 181 4.74 -5.71 17.34
N ALA A 182 5.64 -6.29 18.14
CA ALA A 182 5.69 -7.75 18.36
C ALA A 182 4.38 -8.34 18.92
N GLY A 183 3.66 -7.61 19.76
CA GLY A 183 2.36 -8.04 20.28
C GLY A 183 1.32 -8.21 19.17
N ILE A 184 1.23 -7.23 18.27
CA ILE A 184 0.34 -7.30 17.10
C ILE A 184 0.81 -8.35 16.11
N LEU A 185 2.11 -8.51 15.91
CA LEU A 185 2.65 -9.57 15.05
C LEU A 185 2.23 -10.97 15.54
N ARG A 186 2.27 -11.22 16.85
CA ARG A 186 1.79 -12.48 17.44
C ARG A 186 0.32 -12.69 17.14
N ASP A 187 -0.52 -11.69 17.41
CA ASP A 187 -1.96 -11.78 17.19
C ASP A 187 -2.29 -11.92 15.69
N PHE A 188 -1.50 -11.31 14.81
CA PHE A 188 -1.60 -11.44 13.36
C PHE A 188 -1.21 -12.85 12.87
N ARG A 189 -0.10 -13.41 13.38
CA ARG A 189 0.32 -14.79 13.09
C ARG A 189 -0.76 -15.80 13.47
N ASP A 190 -1.29 -15.65 14.69
CA ASP A 190 -2.34 -16.52 15.21
C ASP A 190 -3.70 -16.21 14.51
N GLY A 191 -3.73 -15.08 13.80
CA GLY A 191 -4.81 -14.44 13.04
C GLY A 191 -6.06 -14.20 13.86
N ILE A 192 -5.81 -13.78 15.09
CA ILE A 192 -6.70 -12.95 15.91
C ILE A 192 -6.80 -11.56 15.28
N HIS A 193 -5.71 -11.07 14.67
CA HIS A 193 -5.65 -9.80 13.97
C HIS A 193 -5.39 -9.97 12.46
N GLY A 194 -5.97 -9.08 11.64
CA GLY A 194 -5.83 -9.11 10.18
C GLY A 194 -6.88 -9.98 9.47
N LYS A 195 -6.86 -9.92 8.13
CA LYS A 195 -7.78 -10.65 7.25
C LYS A 195 -7.03 -11.79 6.57
N ARG A 196 -7.66 -12.96 6.45
CA ARG A 196 -7.14 -14.14 5.77
C ARG A 196 -8.26 -14.94 5.12
N ILE A 197 -7.98 -15.50 3.95
CA ILE A 197 -8.88 -16.43 3.26
C ILE A 197 -8.10 -17.64 2.75
N GLY A 198 -8.81 -18.69 2.35
CA GLY A 198 -8.22 -19.94 1.87
C GLY A 198 -8.49 -21.10 2.83
N MET A 199 -7.59 -22.06 2.86
CA MET A 199 -7.77 -23.31 3.59
C MET A 199 -7.49 -23.14 5.09
N TRP A 200 -8.26 -23.87 5.91
CA TRP A 200 -8.07 -23.92 7.37
C TRP A 200 -6.86 -24.75 7.80
N SER A 201 -6.49 -25.77 7.02
CA SER A 201 -5.36 -26.66 7.35
C SER A 201 -4.06 -25.87 7.41
N ARG A 202 -3.13 -26.25 8.30
CA ARG A 202 -1.87 -25.51 8.51
C ARG A 202 -1.05 -25.37 7.22
N ASP A 203 -1.01 -26.44 6.44
CA ASP A 203 -0.35 -26.59 5.14
C ASP A 203 -1.17 -26.09 3.94
N GLY A 204 -2.45 -25.79 4.14
CA GLY A 204 -3.35 -25.40 3.07
C GLY A 204 -3.12 -23.95 2.63
N LYS A 205 -3.35 -23.68 1.33
CA LYS A 205 -3.11 -22.38 0.70
C LYS A 205 -3.97 -21.28 1.34
N LYS A 206 -3.34 -20.18 1.77
CA LYS A 206 -3.97 -19.03 2.43
C LYS A 206 -3.47 -17.73 1.82
N ARG A 207 -4.38 -16.79 1.60
CA ARG A 207 -4.04 -15.41 1.24
C ARG A 207 -4.15 -14.56 2.50
N TRP A 208 -3.08 -13.87 2.85
CA TRP A 208 -3.02 -12.98 4.01
C TRP A 208 -2.97 -11.52 3.58
N TRP A 209 -3.75 -10.67 4.24
CA TRP A 209 -3.64 -9.22 4.12
C TRP A 209 -2.53 -8.69 5.00
N VAL A 210 -1.51 -8.09 4.40
CA VAL A 210 -0.39 -7.52 5.15
C VAL A 210 -0.78 -6.17 5.75
N CYS A 211 0.01 -5.70 6.74
CA CYS A 211 -0.30 -4.51 7.53
C CYS A 211 -0.71 -3.30 6.66
N THR A 212 0.02 -3.05 5.56
CA THR A 212 -0.18 -1.89 4.67
C THR A 212 -1.39 -1.99 3.75
N GLU A 213 -2.07 -3.14 3.71
CA GLU A 213 -3.33 -3.29 2.97
C GLU A 213 -4.51 -2.78 3.80
N CYS A 214 -4.39 -2.77 5.14
CA CYS A 214 -5.42 -2.29 6.05
C CYS A 214 -5.06 -0.95 6.72
N HIS A 215 -3.76 -0.70 6.91
CA HIS A 215 -3.26 0.48 7.60
C HIS A 215 -2.37 1.35 6.73
N ASN A 216 -2.42 2.67 6.94
CA ASN A 216 -1.48 3.59 6.33
C ASN A 216 -0.20 3.65 7.16
N PRO A 217 0.97 3.22 6.64
CA PRO A 217 2.21 3.22 7.42
C PRO A 217 2.70 4.63 7.78
N HIS A 218 2.24 5.67 7.08
CA HIS A 218 2.64 7.05 7.32
C HIS A 218 1.60 7.87 8.09
N ASP A 219 0.59 7.21 8.64
CA ASP A 219 -0.50 7.87 9.36
C ASP A 219 -0.98 6.93 10.48
N VAL A 220 -0.29 7.05 11.63
CA VAL A 220 -0.37 6.08 12.73
C VAL A 220 -0.76 6.70 14.07
N GLU A 221 -1.17 7.96 14.08
CA GLU A 221 -1.76 8.62 15.25
C GLU A 221 -3.13 9.15 14.84
N GLN A 222 -4.16 8.36 15.16
CA GLN A 222 -5.52 8.60 14.69
C GLN A 222 -6.52 8.74 15.84
N GLY A 223 -7.36 9.77 15.77
CA GLY A 223 -8.42 10.11 16.74
C GLY A 223 -7.90 10.83 17.99
N ASP A 224 -8.80 11.09 18.96
CA ASP A 224 -8.50 11.85 20.19
C ASP A 224 -7.39 11.24 21.06
N ARG A 225 -7.10 9.95 20.85
CA ARG A 225 -6.04 9.22 21.55
C ARG A 225 -4.63 9.55 21.07
N ASN A 226 -4.48 10.20 19.90
CA ASN A 226 -3.19 10.49 19.25
C ASN A 226 -2.22 9.30 19.31
N SER A 227 -2.74 8.10 19.03
CA SER A 227 -1.98 6.86 19.21
C SER A 227 -2.57 5.72 18.40
N GLY A 228 -1.70 5.03 17.67
CA GLY A 228 -2.04 3.83 16.91
C GLY A 228 -2.82 4.13 15.62
N PHE A 229 -2.76 3.17 14.70
CA PHE A 229 -3.52 3.22 13.46
C PHE A 229 -5.02 3.41 13.71
N ALA A 230 -5.71 4.11 12.82
CA ALA A 230 -7.16 4.18 12.82
C ALA A 230 -7.75 2.78 12.96
N GLU A 231 -8.61 2.61 13.96
CA GLU A 231 -9.29 1.34 14.18
C GLU A 231 -10.27 1.12 13.02
N LEU A 232 -10.13 -0.03 12.36
CA LEU A 232 -11.06 -0.42 11.32
C LEU A 232 -12.28 -1.02 12.01
N SER A 233 -13.47 -0.51 11.68
CA SER A 233 -14.70 -1.15 12.11
C SER A 233 -14.74 -2.59 11.58
N PRO A 234 -14.92 -3.60 12.46
CA PRO A 234 -15.05 -4.98 12.02
C PRO A 234 -16.28 -5.13 11.13
N GLU A 235 -16.23 -6.08 10.19
CA GLU A 235 -17.41 -6.48 9.43
C GLU A 235 -18.52 -6.94 10.42
N PRO A 236 -19.81 -6.69 10.10
CA PRO A 236 -20.90 -7.16 10.95
C PRO A 236 -20.83 -8.65 11.19
N ALA A 237 -21.31 -9.10 12.36
CA ALA A 237 -21.39 -10.52 12.67
C ALA A 237 -22.17 -11.26 11.57
N PRO A 238 -21.81 -12.52 11.26
CA PRO A 238 -22.55 -13.33 10.30
C PRO A 238 -24.05 -13.38 10.63
N HIS A 239 -24.89 -13.45 9.61
CA HIS A 239 -26.32 -13.63 9.81
C HIS A 239 -26.58 -14.92 10.59
N LEU A 240 -27.49 -14.83 11.57
CA LEU A 240 -27.90 -16.00 12.35
C LEU A 240 -28.52 -17.07 11.43
N PRO A 241 -28.29 -18.36 11.73
CA PRO A 241 -28.98 -19.44 11.04
C PRO A 241 -30.49 -19.23 11.06
N LYS A 242 -31.16 -19.67 9.99
CA LYS A 242 -32.61 -19.54 9.85
C LYS A 242 -33.33 -20.15 11.06
N GLY A 243 -34.12 -19.34 11.77
CA GLY A 243 -34.86 -19.74 12.97
C GLY A 243 -34.23 -19.31 14.30
N MET A 244 -32.99 -18.79 14.30
CA MET A 244 -32.39 -18.17 15.47
C MET A 244 -32.66 -16.67 15.50
N THR A 245 -33.10 -16.16 16.66
CA THR A 245 -33.35 -14.72 16.88
C THR A 245 -32.22 -14.02 17.63
N ASN A 246 -31.34 -14.77 18.30
CA ASN A 246 -30.16 -14.26 19.00
C ASN A 246 -29.02 -15.30 19.09
N ALA A 247 -27.83 -14.84 19.51
CA ALA A 247 -26.65 -15.66 19.76
C ALA A 247 -26.28 -15.73 21.27
N GLU A 248 -27.24 -15.57 22.19
CA GLU A 248 -26.93 -15.58 23.63
C GLU A 248 -26.30 -16.89 24.11
N HIS A 249 -26.57 -17.99 23.40
CA HIS A 249 -26.01 -19.30 23.69
C HIS A 249 -24.48 -19.38 23.51
N GLU A 250 -23.86 -18.47 22.74
CA GLU A 250 -22.40 -18.41 22.55
C GLU A 250 -21.66 -17.65 23.67
N ARG A 251 -22.39 -17.01 24.58
CA ARG A 251 -21.82 -16.18 25.67
C ARG A 251 -21.68 -16.96 27.00
N LYS A 252 -21.92 -18.26 27.00
CA LYS A 252 -21.82 -19.15 28.17
C LYS A 252 -20.53 -19.94 28.14
#